data_AF-A0A9C8ZRH8-F1
#
_entry.id   AF-A0A9C8ZRH8-F1
#
_cell.length_a   1.000
_cell.length_b   1.000
_cell.length_c   1.000
_cell.angle_alpha   90.00
_cell.angle_beta   90.00
_cell.angle_gamma   90.00
#
_symmetry.space_group_name_H-M   'P 1'
#
loop_
_entity.id
_entity.type
_entity.pdbx_description
1 polymer ?
#
loop_
_entity_poly.entity_id
_entity_poly.type
_entity_poly.pdbx_seq_one_letter_code
_entity_poly.pdbx_strand_id
1 'polypeptide(L)' 'QKSKRIEGDPQTRRPDITRARRVLGWEPTIDIREGLERTIAYFREQLETGE' A
#
# COMPACT_ATOMS: atom_id res chain seq x y z
N GLN A 1 24.27 10.29 -6.08
CA GLN A 1 23.29 10.17 -7.18
C GLN A 1 21.91 10.56 -6.66
N LYS A 2 21.51 11.84 -6.80
CA LYS A 2 20.10 12.20 -6.61
C LYS A 2 19.36 11.72 -7.85
N SER A 3 18.63 10.63 -7.68
CA SER A 3 17.73 10.03 -8.67
C SER A 3 17.00 11.14 -9.45
N LYS A 4 17.10 11.06 -10.77
CA LYS A 4 16.34 11.86 -11.74
C LYS A 4 14.87 11.49 -11.53
N ARG A 5 14.22 12.14 -10.57
CA ARG A 5 12.80 11.95 -10.26
C ARG A 5 11.98 12.57 -11.38
N ILE A 6 10.93 11.87 -11.80
CA ILE A 6 10.06 12.29 -12.90
C ILE A 6 9.34 13.57 -12.50
N GLU A 7 9.43 14.58 -13.34
CA GLU A 7 8.78 15.88 -13.13
C GLU A 7 7.26 15.68 -13.13
N GLY A 8 6.59 16.11 -12.05
CA GLY A 8 5.14 15.94 -11.86
C GLY A 8 4.74 14.86 -10.85
N ASP A 9 5.64 13.96 -10.44
CA ASP A 9 5.28 12.93 -9.46
C ASP A 9 5.28 13.48 -8.01
N PRO A 10 4.21 13.21 -7.22
CA PRO A 10 4.19 13.55 -5.81
C PRO A 10 5.32 12.85 -5.05
N GLN A 11 6.20 13.66 -4.46
CA GLN A 11 7.44 13.20 -3.83
C GLN A 11 7.23 12.52 -2.47
N THR A 12 6.09 12.76 -1.82
CA THR A 12 5.74 12.22 -0.51
C THR A 12 4.22 12.19 -0.37
N ARG A 13 3.70 11.18 0.33
CA ARG A 13 2.27 11.05 0.63
C ARG A 13 2.09 10.59 2.07
N ARG A 14 1.21 11.28 2.82
CA ARG A 14 0.82 10.92 4.18
C ARG A 14 -0.62 11.39 4.43
N PRO A 15 -1.64 10.54 4.22
CA PRO A 15 -3.02 10.93 4.43
C PRO A 15 -3.33 11.11 5.92
N ASP A 16 -4.10 12.14 6.26
CA ASP A 16 -4.77 12.26 7.56
C ASP A 16 -6.10 11.50 7.50
N ILE A 17 -6.25 10.47 8.34
CA ILE A 17 -7.41 9.60 8.39
C ILE A 17 -8.40 9.95 9.52
N THR A 18 -8.23 11.10 10.17
CA THR A 18 -9.05 11.54 11.31
C THR A 18 -10.55 11.55 10.99
N ARG A 19 -10.94 11.99 9.78
CA ARG A 19 -12.34 12.02 9.37
C ARG A 19 -12.96 10.62 9.28
N ALA A 20 -12.24 9.66 8.71
CA ALA A 20 -12.72 8.28 8.57
C ALA A 20 -12.90 7.61 9.95
N ARG A 21 -11.95 7.84 10.87
CA ARG A 21 -12.08 7.39 12.27
C ARG A 21 -13.31 7.98 12.95
N ARG A 22 -13.53 9.29 12.84
CA ARG A 22 -14.63 9.98 13.54
C ARG A 22 -16.01 9.65 12.99
N VAL A 23 -16.16 9.58 11.66
CA VAL A 23 -17.46 9.43 11.00
C VAL A 23 -17.83 7.98 10.78
N LEU A 24 -16.85 7.13 10.48
CA LEU A 24 -17.07 5.74 10.09
C LEU A 24 -16.61 4.74 11.15
N GLY A 25 -15.91 5.19 12.20
CA GLY A 25 -15.22 4.28 13.12
C GLY A 25 -14.13 3.45 12.42
N TRP A 26 -13.66 3.91 11.25
CA TRP A 26 -12.77 3.12 10.40
C TRP A 26 -11.30 3.52 10.58
N GLU A 27 -10.44 2.52 10.60
CA GLU A 27 -8.99 2.65 10.49
C GLU A 27 -8.36 1.40 9.87
N PRO A 28 -7.15 1.48 9.29
CA PRO A 28 -6.45 0.31 8.80
C PRO A 28 -6.10 -0.64 9.94
N THR A 29 -6.44 -1.92 9.77
CA THR A 29 -6.22 -2.96 10.78
C THR A 29 -5.06 -3.90 10.43
N ILE A 30 -4.52 -3.81 9.22
CA ILE A 30 -3.45 -4.67 8.71
C ILE A 30 -2.16 -3.85 8.62
N ASP A 31 -1.09 -4.34 9.22
CA ASP A 31 0.24 -3.72 9.10
C ASP A 31 0.79 -3.87 7.68
N ILE A 32 1.67 -2.96 7.27
CA ILE A 32 2.27 -2.99 5.94
C ILE A 32 3.02 -4.29 5.66
N ARG A 33 3.74 -4.84 6.64
CA ARG A 33 4.49 -6.09 6.48
C ARG A 33 3.54 -7.25 6.23
N GLU A 34 2.51 -7.36 7.05
CA GLU A 34 1.50 -8.40 6.92
C GLU A 34 0.77 -8.31 5.57
N GLY A 35 0.40 -7.09 5.16
CA GLY A 35 -0.23 -6.86 3.85
C GLY A 35 0.69 -7.29 2.69
N LEU A 36 1.99 -7.00 2.78
CA LEU A 36 2.97 -7.39 1.77
C LEU A 36 3.17 -8.91 1.73
N GLU A 37 3.25 -9.58 2.87
CA GLU A 37 3.41 -11.05 2.94
C GLU A 37 2.23 -11.77 2.28
N ARG A 38 1.00 -11.34 2.58
CA ARG A 38 -0.22 -11.88 1.94
C ARG A 38 -0.23 -11.65 0.43
N THR A 39 0.16 -10.45 0.00
CA THR A 39 0.21 -10.08 -1.43
C THR A 39 1.26 -10.90 -2.18
N ILE A 40 2.44 -11.11 -1.59
CA ILE A 40 3.51 -11.94 -2.18
C ILE A 40 3.04 -13.40 -2.33
N ALA A 41 2.38 -13.94 -1.30
CA ALA A 41 1.86 -15.30 -1.34
C ALA A 41 0.85 -15.48 -2.49
N TYR A 42 -0.10 -14.55 -2.63
CA TYR A 42 -1.05 -14.54 -3.74
C TYR A 42 -0.34 -14.55 -5.10
N PHE A 43 0.60 -13.63 -5.34
CA PHE A 43 1.28 -13.58 -6.65
C PHE A 43 2.17 -14.80 -6.89
N ARG A 44 2.77 -15.40 -5.86
CA ARG A 44 3.50 -16.65 -6.01
C ARG A 44 2.59 -17.75 -6.53
N GLU A 45 1.42 -17.92 -5.91
CA GLU A 45 0.42 -18.89 -6.35
C GLU A 45 -0.04 -18.61 -7.78
N GLN A 46 -0.41 -17.37 -8.12
CA GLN A 46 -0.87 -17.01 -9.47
C GLN A 46 0.19 -17.29 -10.55
N LEU A 47 1.46 -16.99 -10.28
CA LEU A 47 2.55 -17.26 -11.21
C LEU A 47 2.86 -18.76 -11.34
N GLU A 48 2.55 -19.56 -10.32
CA GLU A 48 2.67 -21.02 -10.36
C GLU A 48 1.48 -21.68 -11.06
N THR A 49 0.26 -21.11 -10.93
CA THR A 49 -0.97 -21.64 -11.55
C THR A 49 -1.15 -21.24 -13.02
N GLY A 50 -0.42 -20.23 -13.50
CA GLY A 50 -0.30 -19.91 -14.94
C GLY A 50 -1.56 -19.34 -15.60
N GLU A 51 -2.46 -18.71 -14.84
CA GLU A 51 -3.55 -17.89 -15.40
C GLU A 51 -3.08 -16.47 -15.78
#